data_AF-A0A2H6CSZ7-F1
#
_entry.id   AF-A0A2H6CSZ7-F1
#
_cell.length_a   1.000
_cell.length_b   1.000
_cell.length_c   1.000
_cell.angle_alpha   90.00
_cell.angle_beta   90.00
_cell.angle_gamma   90.00
#
_symmetry.space_group_name_H-M   'P 1'
#
loop_
_entity.id
_entity.type
_entity.pdbx_description
1 polymer ?
#
loop_
_entity_poly.entity_id
_entity_poly.type
_entity_poly.pdbx_seq_one_letter_code
_entity_poly.pdbx_strand_id
1 'polypeptide(L)'
;MLDKTIKFLAYPIEQVLSEKLHTIIERNVLTTRMRDFYDIYTLIKMQENVINFVSLKNSFENTMQRRKAVIQPNDYQKVIEVLSVDENVKKLWHLYQSNYSYAEDIAYKDTIQTIRYLMDRIQKVK
;
A
#
# COMPACT_ATOMS: atom_id res chain seq x y z
N MET A 1 33.97 18.15 18.21
CA MET A 1 32.50 18.04 18.25
C MET A 1 32.18 16.56 18.07
N LEU A 2 31.56 15.89 19.04
CA LEU A 2 31.19 14.48 18.90
C LEU A 2 29.97 14.37 17.98
N ASP A 3 30.13 13.76 16.82
CA ASP A 3 29.01 13.26 16.01
C ASP A 3 28.24 12.21 16.82
N LYS A 4 27.12 12.63 17.41
CA LYS A 4 26.17 11.70 18.02
C LYS A 4 25.35 11.05 16.90
N THR A 5 25.83 9.94 16.35
CA THR A 5 25.03 9.07 15.49
C THR A 5 23.92 8.42 16.32
N ILE A 6 22.67 8.79 16.05
CA ILE A 6 21.48 8.13 16.60
C ILE A 6 21.14 6.94 15.70
N LYS A 7 21.23 5.72 16.23
CA LYS A 7 20.77 4.51 15.54
C LYS A 7 19.27 4.35 15.78
N PHE A 8 18.47 4.46 14.73
CA PHE A 8 17.04 4.21 14.77
C PHE A 8 16.73 2.88 14.07
N LEU A 9 16.01 1.99 14.74
CA LEU A 9 15.50 0.76 14.13
C LEU A 9 14.21 1.11 13.39
N ALA A 10 14.31 1.34 12.09
CA ALA A 10 13.15 1.47 11.22
C ALA A 10 12.80 0.09 10.62
N TYR A 11 11.50 -0.16 10.46
CA TYR A 11 11.07 -1.30 9.66
C TYR A 11 11.51 -1.13 8.20
N PRO A 12 11.85 -2.23 7.50
CA PRO A 12 12.09 -2.18 6.06
C PRO A 12 10.87 -1.63 5.32
N ILE A 13 11.10 -0.93 4.21
CA ILE A 13 10.03 -0.37 3.36
C ILE A 13 9.06 -1.48 2.92
N GLU A 14 9.57 -2.69 2.69
CA GLU A 14 8.80 -3.88 2.35
C GLU A 14 7.79 -4.26 3.43
N GLN A 15 8.17 -4.15 4.70
CA GLN A 15 7.28 -4.44 5.82
C GLN A 15 6.20 -3.36 5.95
N VAL A 16 6.56 -2.09 5.74
CA VAL A 16 5.59 -0.97 5.75
C VAL A 16 4.58 -1.12 4.61
N LEU A 17 5.04 -1.40 3.39
CA LEU A 17 4.18 -1.61 2.23
C LEU A 17 3.26 -2.81 2.44
N SER A 18 3.80 -3.92 2.95
CA SER A 18 3.02 -5.12 3.26
C SER A 18 1.85 -4.83 4.20
N GLU A 19 2.07 -4.11 5.29
CA GLU A 19 1.01 -3.81 6.26
C GLU A 19 -0.07 -2.89 5.69
N LYS A 20 0.32 -1.94 4.84
CA LYS A 20 -0.61 -1.04 4.15
C LYS A 20 -1.44 -1.79 3.10
N LEU A 21 -0.79 -2.59 2.26
CA LEU A 21 -1.46 -3.41 1.25
C LEU A 21 -2.46 -4.37 1.89
N HIS A 22 -2.05 -5.10 2.93
CA HIS A 22 -2.96 -5.96 3.69
C HIS A 22 -4.17 -5.17 4.20
N THR A 23 -3.96 -3.99 4.77
CA THR A 23 -5.05 -3.21 5.35
C THR A 23 -6.06 -2.75 4.30
N ILE A 24 -5.60 -2.33 3.12
CA ILE A 24 -6.46 -1.94 2.00
C ILE A 24 -7.23 -3.16 1.48
N ILE A 25 -6.56 -4.29 1.28
CA ILE A 25 -7.15 -5.50 0.73
C ILE A 25 -8.19 -6.09 1.69
N GLU A 26 -7.85 -6.22 2.97
CA GLU A 26 -8.73 -6.83 3.98
C GLU A 26 -9.99 -5.98 4.22
N ARG A 27 -9.86 -4.65 4.24
CA ARG A 27 -11.01 -3.76 4.46
C ARG A 27 -11.86 -3.55 3.21
N ASN A 28 -11.28 -3.71 2.01
CA ASN A 28 -11.95 -3.49 0.74
C ASN A 28 -12.70 -2.13 0.74
N VAL A 29 -13.91 -2.05 0.18
CA VAL A 29 -14.76 -0.85 0.12
C VAL A 29 -15.12 -0.24 1.47
N LEU A 30 -14.92 -0.97 2.58
CA LEU A 30 -15.16 -0.45 3.94
C LEU A 30 -13.96 0.34 4.48
N THR A 31 -12.91 0.53 3.67
CA THR A 31 -11.73 1.28 4.09
C THR A 31 -12.00 2.78 4.20
N THR A 32 -11.46 3.37 5.26
CA THR A 32 -11.42 4.81 5.51
C THR A 32 -9.98 5.35 5.54
N ARG A 33 -9.00 4.49 5.25
CA ARG A 33 -7.56 4.77 5.45
C ARG A 33 -6.93 5.31 4.17
N MET A 34 -7.40 6.47 3.71
CA MET A 34 -6.90 7.10 2.47
C MET A 34 -5.40 7.41 2.53
N ARG A 35 -4.84 7.66 3.72
CA ARG A 35 -3.40 7.80 3.91
C ARG A 35 -2.60 6.59 3.44
N ASP A 36 -3.13 5.38 3.57
CA ASP A 36 -2.40 4.18 3.10
C ASP A 36 -2.30 4.16 1.56
N PHE A 37 -3.30 4.67 0.83
CA PHE A 37 -3.26 4.83 -0.63
C PHE A 37 -2.19 5.85 -1.04
N TYR A 38 -2.17 7.00 -0.36
CA TYR A 38 -1.17 8.04 -0.57
C TYR A 38 0.25 7.54 -0.28
N ASP A 39 0.45 6.89 0.87
CA ASP A 39 1.76 6.41 1.30
C ASP A 39 2.30 5.37 0.32
N ILE A 40 1.46 4.41 -0.12
CA ILE A 40 1.86 3.42 -1.12
C ILE A 40 2.26 4.12 -2.43
N TYR A 41 1.41 5.01 -2.94
CA TYR A 41 1.71 5.73 -4.18
C TYR A 41 3.06 6.47 -4.10
N THR A 42 3.25 7.24 -3.03
CA THR A 42 4.43 8.09 -2.83
C THR A 42 5.69 7.26 -2.61
N LEU A 43 5.62 6.20 -1.80
CA LEU A 43 6.75 5.31 -1.54
C LEU A 43 7.24 4.64 -2.83
N ILE A 44 6.33 4.16 -3.68
CA ILE A 44 6.72 3.59 -4.97
C ILE A 44 7.26 4.66 -5.90
N LYS A 45 6.61 5.82 -5.99
CA LYS A 45 7.07 6.90 -6.86
C LYS A 45 8.48 7.39 -6.52
N MET A 46 8.86 7.39 -5.24
CA MET A 46 10.13 7.94 -4.77
C MET A 46 11.24 6.89 -4.55
N GLN A 47 10.88 5.65 -4.20
CA GLN A 47 11.83 4.67 -3.65
C GLN A 47 11.70 3.27 -4.27
N GLU A 48 11.03 3.13 -5.41
CA GLU A 48 10.87 1.82 -6.04
C GLU A 48 12.20 1.10 -6.31
N ASN A 49 13.25 1.84 -6.69
CA ASN A 49 14.56 1.30 -7.02
C ASN A 49 15.26 0.59 -5.84
N VAL A 50 14.86 0.89 -4.60
CA VAL A 50 15.44 0.25 -3.41
C VAL A 50 14.58 -0.89 -2.86
N ILE A 51 13.40 -1.13 -3.44
CA ILE A 51 12.50 -2.20 -3.00
C ILE A 51 12.99 -3.55 -3.50
N ASN A 52 13.22 -4.46 -2.57
CA ASN A 52 13.42 -5.87 -2.89
C ASN A 52 12.06 -6.58 -2.94
N PHE A 53 11.62 -6.95 -4.14
CA PHE A 53 10.32 -7.58 -4.33
C PHE A 53 10.20 -9.00 -3.75
N VAL A 54 11.32 -9.73 -3.56
CA VAL A 54 11.33 -11.02 -2.83
C VAL A 54 11.06 -10.76 -1.35
N SER A 55 11.75 -9.79 -0.76
CA SER A 55 11.50 -9.38 0.63
C SER A 55 10.08 -8.84 0.81
N LEU A 56 9.55 -8.08 -0.15
CA LEU A 56 8.18 -7.58 -0.12
C LEU A 56 7.15 -8.73 -0.13
N LYS A 57 7.33 -9.73 -0.99
CA LYS A 57 6.49 -10.93 -1.00
C LYS A 57 6.51 -11.63 0.36
N ASN A 58 7.70 -11.89 0.91
CA ASN A 58 7.85 -12.53 2.21
C ASN A 58 7.19 -11.71 3.34
N SER A 59 7.41 -10.39 3.37
CA SER A 59 6.77 -9.49 4.33
C SER A 59 5.24 -9.47 4.19
N PHE A 60 4.72 -9.55 2.97
CA PHE A 60 3.29 -9.63 2.69
C PHE A 60 2.68 -10.93 3.21
N GLU A 61 3.25 -12.08 2.84
CA GLU A 61 2.81 -13.40 3.30
C GLU A 61 2.87 -13.52 4.82
N ASN A 62 3.96 -13.07 5.45
CA ASN A 62 4.10 -13.05 6.91
C ASN A 62 3.03 -12.17 7.57
N THR A 63 2.69 -11.03 6.98
CA THR A 63 1.68 -10.13 7.53
C THR A 63 0.28 -10.73 7.42
N MET A 64 -0.04 -11.34 6.28
CA MET A 64 -1.28 -12.10 6.06
C MET A 64 -1.44 -13.22 7.10
N GLN A 65 -0.39 -14.03 7.32
CA GLN A 65 -0.40 -15.10 8.31
C GLN A 65 -0.56 -14.57 9.74
N ARG A 66 0.24 -13.56 10.12
CA ARG A 66 0.21 -12.96 11.46
C ARG A 66 -1.14 -12.34 11.80
N ARG A 67 -1.81 -11.74 10.81
CA ARG A 67 -3.14 -11.13 10.96
C ARG A 67 -4.29 -12.12 10.75
N LYS A 68 -3.98 -13.40 10.48
CA LYS A 68 -4.96 -14.46 10.21
C LYS A 68 -5.96 -14.04 9.13
N ALA A 69 -5.45 -13.42 8.07
CA ALA A 69 -6.27 -12.90 6.99
C ALA A 69 -7.12 -14.02 6.38
N VAL A 70 -8.39 -13.70 6.11
CA VAL A 70 -9.33 -14.67 5.53
C VAL A 70 -9.28 -14.66 4.00
N ILE A 71 -8.82 -13.55 3.42
CA ILE A 71 -8.74 -13.38 1.97
C ILE A 71 -7.65 -14.25 1.35
N GLN A 72 -8.00 -14.97 0.29
CA GLN A 72 -7.05 -15.80 -0.44
C GLN A 72 -6.09 -14.95 -1.27
N PRO A 73 -4.83 -15.39 -1.45
CA PRO A 73 -3.86 -14.69 -2.29
C PRO A 73 -4.34 -14.43 -3.73
N ASN A 74 -5.30 -15.17 -4.30
CA ASN A 74 -5.78 -14.89 -5.66
C ASN A 74 -6.96 -13.91 -5.71
N ASP A 75 -7.53 -13.52 -4.57
CA ASP A 75 -8.73 -12.70 -4.52
C ASP A 75 -8.45 -11.19 -4.46
N TYR A 76 -7.20 -10.75 -4.22
CA TYR A 76 -6.92 -9.31 -4.18
C TYR A 76 -7.16 -8.62 -5.53
N GLN A 77 -7.04 -9.33 -6.68
CA GLN A 77 -7.32 -8.72 -7.98
C GLN A 77 -8.77 -8.25 -8.06
N LYS A 78 -9.71 -9.08 -7.59
CA LYS A 78 -11.13 -8.74 -7.49
C LYS A 78 -11.36 -7.58 -6.54
N VAL A 79 -10.69 -7.58 -5.39
CA VAL A 79 -10.78 -6.45 -4.43
C VAL A 79 -10.31 -5.15 -5.09
N ILE A 80 -9.20 -5.15 -5.81
CA ILE A 80 -8.67 -3.95 -6.47
C ILE A 80 -9.59 -3.49 -7.60
N GLU A 81 -10.22 -4.41 -8.35
CA GLU A 81 -11.24 -4.08 -9.35
C GLU A 81 -12.46 -3.41 -8.71
N VAL A 82 -12.98 -3.98 -7.62
CA VAL A 82 -14.10 -3.38 -6.87
C VAL A 82 -13.71 -1.98 -6.37
N LEU A 83 -12.54 -1.85 -5.72
CA LEU A 83 -12.03 -0.55 -5.26
C LEU A 83 -11.89 0.46 -6.40
N SER A 84 -11.50 0.03 -7.60
CA SER A 84 -11.28 0.93 -8.74
C SER A 84 -12.55 1.61 -9.26
N VAL A 85 -13.71 0.98 -9.06
CA VAL A 85 -15.01 1.49 -9.53
C VAL A 85 -15.92 1.95 -8.38
N ASP A 86 -15.52 1.74 -7.13
CA ASP A 86 -16.31 2.15 -5.98
C ASP A 86 -16.31 3.67 -5.79
N GLU A 87 -17.48 4.28 -5.97
CA GLU A 87 -17.67 5.72 -5.88
C GLU A 87 -17.54 6.25 -4.43
N ASN A 88 -17.78 5.43 -3.41
CA ASN A 88 -17.63 5.87 -2.03
C ASN A 88 -16.15 5.99 -1.65
N VAL A 89 -15.33 5.00 -2.00
CA VAL A 89 -13.88 5.05 -1.76
C VAL A 89 -13.26 6.20 -2.56
N LYS A 90 -13.69 6.41 -3.81
CA LYS A 90 -13.26 7.57 -4.61
C LYS A 90 -13.63 8.91 -3.98
N LYS A 91 -14.85 9.05 -3.44
CA LYS A 91 -15.26 10.25 -2.68
C LYS A 91 -14.39 10.46 -1.44
N LEU A 92 -14.06 9.39 -0.70
CA LEU A 92 -13.17 9.46 0.44
C LEU A 92 -11.76 9.92 0.02
N TRP A 93 -11.25 9.46 -1.12
CA TRP A 93 -9.98 9.94 -1.67
C TRP A 93 -10.04 11.44 -1.97
N HIS A 94 -11.06 11.91 -2.67
CA HIS A 94 -11.20 13.35 -2.97
C HIS A 94 -11.31 14.21 -1.71
N LEU A 95 -12.04 13.74 -0.69
CA LEU A 95 -12.08 14.41 0.62
C LEU A 95 -10.70 14.40 1.31
N TYR A 96 -9.92 13.34 1.15
CA TYR A 96 -8.55 13.31 1.64
C TYR A 96 -7.69 14.35 0.93
N GLN A 97 -7.74 14.43 -0.40
CA GLN A 97 -7.02 15.44 -1.18
C GLN A 97 -7.38 16.87 -0.75
N SER A 98 -8.66 17.17 -0.53
CA SER A 98 -9.08 18.51 -0.11
C SER A 98 -8.58 18.90 1.28
N ASN A 99 -8.27 17.92 2.14
CA ASN A 99 -7.77 18.15 3.49
C ASN A 99 -6.23 18.17 3.57
N TYR A 100 -5.53 17.68 2.55
CA TYR A 100 -4.07 17.51 2.57
C TYR A 100 -3.45 17.90 1.22
N SER A 101 -2.86 19.10 1.15
CA SER A 101 -2.28 19.67 -0.08
C SER A 101 -1.22 18.80 -0.75
N TYR A 102 -0.44 18.04 0.04
CA TYR A 102 0.56 17.12 -0.52
C TYR A 102 -0.03 15.98 -1.38
N ALA A 103 -1.35 15.76 -1.34
CA ALA A 103 -2.04 14.75 -2.12
C ALA A 103 -2.88 15.33 -3.28
N GLU A 104 -2.91 16.66 -3.46
CA GLU A 104 -3.85 17.33 -4.40
C GLU A 104 -3.66 16.87 -5.85
N ASP A 105 -2.41 16.66 -6.27
CA ASP A 105 -2.06 16.32 -7.66
C ASP A 105 -2.09 14.80 -7.96
N ILE A 106 -2.52 13.97 -7.00
CA ILE A 106 -2.49 12.52 -7.14
C ILE A 106 -3.89 12.00 -7.48
N ALA A 107 -4.09 11.58 -8.72
CA ALA A 107 -5.38 11.02 -9.13
C ALA A 107 -5.67 9.70 -8.39
N TYR A 108 -6.93 9.48 -7.99
CA TYR A 108 -7.36 8.23 -7.35
C TYR A 108 -6.95 7.00 -8.18
N LYS A 109 -7.13 7.09 -9.50
CA LYS A 109 -6.75 6.05 -10.46
C LYS A 109 -5.28 5.66 -10.34
N ASP A 110 -4.39 6.62 -10.11
CA ASP A 110 -2.96 6.36 -10.03
C ASP A 110 -2.62 5.60 -8.75
N THR A 111 -3.28 5.92 -7.62
CA THR A 111 -3.13 5.15 -6.38
C THR A 111 -3.56 3.69 -6.55
N ILE A 112 -4.69 3.46 -7.23
CA ILE A 112 -5.21 2.12 -7.53
C ILE A 112 -4.25 1.37 -8.48
N GLN A 113 -3.69 2.04 -9.48
CA GLN A 113 -2.72 1.46 -10.38
C GLN A 113 -1.43 1.07 -9.66
N THR A 114 -0.94 1.89 -8.74
CA THR A 114 0.24 1.54 -7.93
C THR A 114 -0.02 0.34 -7.02
N ILE A 115 -1.19 0.27 -6.39
CA ILE A 115 -1.58 -0.90 -5.57
C ILE A 115 -1.65 -2.16 -6.43
N ARG A 116 -2.30 -2.08 -7.60
CA ARG A 116 -2.35 -3.19 -8.57
C ARG A 116 -0.97 -3.64 -8.99
N TYR A 117 -0.12 -2.70 -9.36
CA TYR A 117 1.25 -2.95 -9.76
C TYR A 117 2.02 -3.72 -8.68
N LEU A 118 1.97 -3.29 -7.43
CA LEU A 118 2.64 -3.97 -6.33
C LEU A 118 2.14 -5.40 -6.13
N MET A 119 0.83 -5.59 -6.15
CA MET A 119 0.24 -6.92 -5.98
C MET A 119 0.63 -7.87 -7.12
N ASP A 120 0.61 -7.40 -8.37
CA ASP A 120 1.07 -8.18 -9.52
C ASP A 120 2.56 -8.53 -9.41
N ARG A 121 3.39 -7.62 -8.90
CA ARG A 121 4.81 -7.89 -8.66
C ARG A 121 5.00 -8.95 -7.58
N ILE A 122 4.26 -8.87 -6.47
CA ILE A 122 4.30 -9.86 -5.38
C ILE A 122 3.95 -11.26 -5.90
N GLN A 123 2.92 -11.38 -6.75
CA GLN A 123 2.52 -12.67 -7.32
C GLN A 123 3.52 -13.27 -8.31
N LYS A 124 4.16 -12.43 -9.13
CA LYS A 124 5.06 -12.89 -10.20
C LYS A 124 6.44 -13.31 -9.70
N VAL A 125 6.82 -12.87 -8.51
CA VAL A 125 8.06 -13.29 -7.87
C VAL A 125 7.95 -14.77 -7.48
N LYS A 126 8.87 -15.59 -8.01
CA LYS A 126 8.99 -17.00 -7.65
C LYS A 126 9.50 -17.13 -6.22
#